data_AF-A0A673L913-F1
#
_entry.id   AF-A0A673L913-F1
#
_cell.length_a   1.000
_cell.length_b   1.000
_cell.length_c   1.000
_cell.angle_alpha   90.00
_cell.angle_beta   90.00
_cell.angle_gamma   90.00
#
_symmetry.space_group_name_H-M   'P 1'
#
loop_
_entity.id
_entity.type
_entity.pdbx_description
1 polymer ?
#
loop_
_entity_poly.entity_id
_entity_poly.type
_entity_poly.pdbx_seq_one_letter_code
_entity_poly.pdbx_strand_id
1 'polypeptide(L)'
;MRVWIFFLFCLAGNTLAAPTEEEPVVEEELEVGANPVQVETGEFDEAIEVVEDVIAENPCLNHHCKKGKVCEVDDSNQPMCVCQDPLICPAPVGDFEHVCGTDNKTYKSSCHFFATKCALEGTKKGHKLHLDYIGPCKYIAPCLDNELNEFPLRMRDWLKNVLVTLYERDEENDLLTEKQKLRIKKIYENEKRLQAGDHSLDLLALDFEKNYNMYIFPVHWQFGQLDQHPIDGFLSHTELAPLRAPLIPMEHCTTSFFEHCDADQDKYIALEEWANCFGIKEQDIDNDLVI
;
A
#
# COMPACT_ATOMS: atom_id res chain seq x y z
N MET A 1 -7.63 46.35 43.01
CA MET A 1 -6.16 46.42 43.21
C MET A 1 -5.62 45.18 42.49
N ARG A 2 -4.76 45.19 41.45
CA ARG A 2 -3.47 45.92 41.21
C ARG A 2 -2.51 45.70 42.39
N VAL A 3 -1.24 45.26 42.28
CA VAL A 3 -0.24 45.13 41.17
C VAL A 3 0.87 44.17 41.71
N TRP A 4 1.68 43.37 40.98
CA TRP A 4 1.89 43.01 39.55
C TRP A 4 2.68 41.66 39.45
N ILE A 5 3.01 41.19 38.23
CA ILE A 5 4.08 40.20 37.96
C ILE A 5 5.46 40.88 38.06
N PHE A 6 6.51 40.17 38.50
CA PHE A 6 7.89 40.50 38.13
C PHE A 6 8.76 39.27 37.86
N PHE A 7 9.45 39.28 36.71
CA PHE A 7 10.65 38.49 36.44
C PHE A 7 11.83 38.99 37.29
N LEU A 8 12.83 38.14 37.52
CA LEU A 8 14.13 38.57 38.04
C LEU A 8 15.28 37.84 37.33
N PHE A 9 15.93 38.55 36.41
CA PHE A 9 17.19 38.13 35.77
C PHE A 9 18.37 38.37 36.73
N CYS A 10 19.27 37.40 36.85
CA CYS A 10 20.64 37.64 37.31
C CYS A 10 21.63 36.99 36.32
N LEU A 11 22.71 37.70 35.99
CA LEU A 11 23.77 37.27 35.07
C LEU A 11 25.13 37.30 35.76
N ALA A 12 26.03 36.44 35.26
CA ALA A 12 27.49 36.45 35.41
C ALA A 12 28.12 36.19 36.80
N GLY A 13 29.19 35.39 36.81
CA GLY A 13 30.02 35.11 38.00
C GLY A 13 30.92 33.89 37.84
N ASN A 14 31.97 33.96 37.01
CA ASN A 14 32.90 32.84 36.76
C ASN A 14 33.97 32.66 37.87
N THR A 15 34.37 31.40 38.10
CA THR A 15 35.75 31.01 38.44
C THR A 15 36.12 29.71 37.69
N LEU A 16 37.41 29.32 37.72
CA LEU A 16 38.07 28.46 36.71
C LEU A 16 38.70 27.16 37.26
N ALA A 17 39.17 26.33 36.31
CA ALA A 17 40.08 25.17 36.42
C ALA A 17 39.45 23.79 36.73
N ALA A 18 39.92 22.67 36.13
CA ALA A 18 40.70 22.47 34.89
C ALA A 18 40.58 20.99 34.44
N PRO A 19 40.65 20.65 33.13
CA PRO A 19 40.67 19.27 32.63
C PRO A 19 42.08 18.69 32.51
N THR A 20 42.19 17.36 32.43
CA THR A 20 43.43 16.59 32.27
C THR A 20 43.77 16.27 30.80
N GLU A 21 45.04 15.97 30.54
CA GLU A 21 45.64 15.71 29.21
C GLU A 21 45.75 14.20 28.90
N GLU A 22 45.73 13.84 27.62
CA GLU A 22 46.39 12.65 27.05
C GLU A 22 47.09 13.05 25.72
N GLU A 23 48.12 12.32 25.31
CA GLU A 23 49.20 12.83 24.44
C GLU A 23 48.99 12.61 22.92
N PRO A 24 49.56 13.48 22.05
CA PRO A 24 49.65 13.25 20.61
C PRO A 24 50.93 12.47 20.22
N VAL A 25 50.82 11.59 19.22
CA VAL A 25 51.96 10.85 18.65
C VAL A 25 52.67 11.70 17.57
N VAL A 26 54.00 11.60 17.52
CA VAL A 26 54.88 12.29 16.57
C VAL A 26 55.50 11.28 15.58
N GLU A 27 55.55 11.63 14.30
CA GLU A 27 56.53 11.11 13.34
C GLU A 27 57.23 12.29 12.62
N GLU A 28 58.44 12.09 12.12
CA GLU A 28 59.44 13.14 11.89
C GLU A 28 59.49 13.68 10.46
N GLU A 29 59.88 14.95 10.29
CA GLU A 29 60.28 15.51 8.98
C GLU A 29 61.72 15.09 8.61
N LEU A 30 61.99 14.90 7.31
CA LEU A 30 63.35 14.80 6.77
C LEU A 30 63.47 15.51 5.42
N GLU A 31 64.65 16.08 5.14
CA GLU A 31 64.80 17.23 4.24
C GLU A 31 64.85 16.93 2.73
N VAL A 32 64.63 18.00 1.95
CA VAL A 32 64.63 18.04 0.48
C VAL A 32 66.04 17.88 -0.11
N GLY A 33 66.18 16.95 -1.06
CA GLY A 33 67.37 16.85 -1.93
C GLY A 33 66.99 16.97 -3.41
N ALA A 34 67.28 18.12 -4.04
CA ALA A 34 66.96 18.37 -5.45
C ALA A 34 68.18 18.18 -6.37
N ASN A 35 68.00 17.52 -7.52
CA ASN A 35 68.90 17.62 -8.67
C ASN A 35 68.12 17.26 -9.96
N PRO A 36 68.33 17.95 -11.10
CA PRO A 36 67.50 17.77 -12.29
C PRO A 36 68.06 16.71 -13.26
N VAL A 37 67.16 15.98 -13.90
CA VAL A 37 67.42 15.28 -15.17
C VAL A 37 66.33 15.68 -16.15
N GLN A 38 66.71 16.32 -17.24
CA GLN A 38 65.80 16.64 -18.34
C GLN A 38 65.61 15.39 -19.19
N VAL A 39 64.34 15.06 -19.49
CA VAL A 39 63.98 14.11 -20.54
C VAL A 39 63.06 14.85 -21.49
N GLU A 40 63.30 14.71 -22.80
CA GLU A 40 62.66 15.52 -23.83
C GLU A 40 61.16 15.19 -23.96
N THR A 41 60.32 16.22 -24.02
CA THR A 41 58.89 16.08 -24.30
C THR A 41 58.69 15.73 -25.77
N GLY A 42 58.52 14.44 -26.06
CA GLY A 42 58.04 13.99 -27.36
C GLY A 42 56.60 14.46 -27.59
N GLU A 43 56.39 15.25 -28.64
CA GLU A 43 55.08 15.74 -29.09
C GLU A 43 54.28 14.56 -29.67
N PHE A 44 53.17 14.20 -29.03
CA PHE A 44 52.33 13.07 -29.42
C PHE A 44 50.84 13.47 -29.30
N ASP A 45 50.36 14.21 -30.30
CA ASP A 45 48.95 14.59 -30.46
C ASP A 45 48.09 13.39 -30.90
N GLU A 46 48.02 12.34 -30.06
CA GLU A 46 46.95 11.35 -30.16
C GLU A 46 45.68 11.94 -29.52
N ALA A 47 44.87 12.56 -30.37
CA ALA A 47 43.53 12.99 -30.01
C ALA A 47 42.70 11.76 -29.59
N ILE A 48 42.46 11.63 -28.28
CA ILE A 48 41.52 10.66 -27.74
C ILE A 48 40.14 11.03 -28.27
N GLU A 49 39.64 10.29 -29.26
CA GLU A 49 38.22 10.30 -29.58
C GLU A 49 37.47 9.83 -28.35
N VAL A 50 36.85 10.77 -27.63
CA VAL A 50 35.83 10.47 -26.64
C VAL A 50 34.63 9.96 -27.42
N VAL A 51 34.62 8.65 -27.67
CA VAL A 51 33.42 7.94 -28.09
C VAL A 51 32.41 8.18 -26.98
N GLU A 52 31.35 8.92 -27.28
CA GLU A 52 30.17 8.95 -26.42
C GLU A 52 29.57 7.54 -26.46
N ASP A 53 29.97 6.71 -25.49
CA ASP A 53 29.31 5.44 -25.20
C ASP A 53 27.83 5.78 -24.96
N VAL A 54 27.00 5.48 -25.97
CA VAL A 54 25.56 5.65 -25.89
C VAL A 54 25.08 4.67 -24.83
N ILE A 55 24.93 5.15 -23.60
CA ILE A 55 24.46 4.36 -22.46
C ILE A 55 23.08 3.84 -22.84
N ALA A 56 23.04 2.56 -23.25
CA ALA A 56 21.80 1.90 -23.59
C ALA A 56 20.94 1.84 -22.32
N GLU A 57 19.90 2.67 -22.27
CA GLU A 57 18.97 2.69 -21.15
C GLU A 57 18.44 1.27 -20.94
N ASN A 58 18.67 0.71 -19.74
CA ASN A 58 18.26 -0.65 -19.44
C ASN A 58 16.74 -0.77 -19.66
N PRO A 59 16.26 -1.60 -20.60
CA PRO A 59 14.85 -1.67 -20.96
C PRO A 59 13.91 -1.97 -19.79
N CYS A 60 14.42 -2.57 -18.72
CA CYS A 60 13.66 -2.87 -17.52
C CYS A 60 13.40 -1.69 -16.57
N LEU A 61 14.07 -0.54 -16.74
CA LEU A 61 13.93 0.62 -15.83
C LEU A 61 12.48 1.14 -15.75
N ASN A 62 11.78 1.14 -16.88
CA ASN A 62 10.38 1.60 -17.00
C ASN A 62 9.38 0.45 -17.28
N HIS A 63 9.82 -0.82 -17.20
CA HIS A 63 9.00 -1.97 -17.57
C HIS A 63 8.47 -2.73 -16.34
N HIS A 64 7.30 -2.31 -15.85
CA HIS A 64 6.68 -2.90 -14.67
C HIS A 64 6.06 -4.28 -14.94
N CYS A 65 6.50 -5.28 -14.18
CA CYS A 65 5.96 -6.64 -14.22
C CYS A 65 4.81 -6.86 -13.21
N LYS A 66 3.97 -7.87 -13.47
CA LYS A 66 2.93 -8.29 -12.51
C LYS A 66 3.54 -8.80 -11.19
N LYS A 67 2.80 -8.69 -10.08
CA LYS A 67 3.23 -9.14 -8.75
C LYS A 67 3.85 -10.55 -8.75
N GLY A 68 5.05 -10.67 -8.19
CA GLY A 68 5.83 -11.92 -8.15
C GLY A 68 6.71 -12.17 -9.37
N LYS A 69 6.72 -11.24 -10.35
CA LYS A 69 7.64 -11.23 -11.48
C LYS A 69 8.57 -10.02 -11.41
N VAL A 70 9.80 -10.20 -11.89
CA VAL A 70 10.81 -9.16 -12.10
C VAL A 70 11.11 -9.03 -13.59
N CYS A 71 11.58 -7.86 -14.02
CA CYS A 71 12.02 -7.66 -15.39
C CYS A 71 13.50 -8.04 -15.51
N GLU A 72 13.80 -8.93 -16.45
CA GLU A 72 15.14 -9.24 -16.93
C GLU A 72 15.22 -8.91 -18.44
N VAL A 73 16.42 -8.88 -19.00
CA VAL A 73 16.65 -8.54 -20.41
C VAL A 73 17.13 -9.78 -21.17
N ASP A 74 16.54 -10.07 -22.32
CA ASP A 74 16.85 -11.25 -23.12
C ASP A 74 18.08 -11.08 -24.04
N ASP A 75 18.48 -12.16 -24.72
CA ASP A 75 19.58 -12.17 -25.71
C ASP A 75 19.39 -11.18 -26.88
N SER A 76 18.18 -10.63 -27.06
CA SER A 76 17.81 -9.65 -28.10
C SER A 76 17.68 -8.22 -27.54
N ASN A 77 18.11 -7.99 -26.29
CA ASN A 77 17.98 -6.73 -25.55
C ASN A 77 16.51 -6.27 -25.39
N GLN A 78 15.58 -7.20 -25.20
CA GLN A 78 14.16 -6.93 -24.92
C GLN A 78 13.81 -7.23 -23.45
N PRO A 79 12.93 -6.43 -22.82
CA PRO A 79 12.50 -6.67 -21.44
C PRO A 79 11.51 -7.85 -21.37
N MET A 80 11.77 -8.78 -20.46
CA MET A 80 10.93 -9.96 -20.21
C MET A 80 10.62 -10.15 -18.71
N CYS A 81 9.37 -10.48 -18.38
CA CYS A 81 8.94 -10.68 -17.00
C CYS A 81 9.08 -12.15 -16.55
N VAL A 82 10.15 -12.47 -15.84
CA VAL A 82 10.40 -13.79 -15.22
C VAL A 82 9.87 -13.84 -13.79
N CYS A 83 9.67 -15.03 -13.22
CA CYS A 83 9.32 -15.15 -11.80
C CYS A 83 10.48 -14.75 -10.90
N GLN A 84 10.19 -13.96 -9.86
CA GLN A 84 11.17 -13.56 -8.86
C GLN A 84 11.61 -14.76 -8.00
N ASP A 85 12.90 -14.86 -7.69
CA ASP A 85 13.40 -15.80 -6.67
C ASP A 85 12.97 -15.31 -5.25
N PRO A 86 12.24 -16.12 -4.46
CA PRO A 86 11.92 -15.80 -3.07
C PRO A 86 13.13 -15.50 -2.16
N LEU A 87 14.36 -15.87 -2.55
CA LEU A 87 15.59 -15.55 -1.83
C LEU A 87 16.05 -14.09 -2.00
N ILE A 88 15.59 -13.41 -3.07
CA ILE A 88 15.89 -11.99 -3.34
C ILE A 88 14.92 -11.06 -2.60
N CYS A 89 13.79 -11.58 -2.12
CA CYS A 89 12.84 -10.80 -1.33
C CYS A 89 13.47 -10.28 -0.02
N PRO A 90 13.25 -9.00 0.34
CA PRO A 90 13.68 -8.46 1.63
C PRO A 90 13.20 -9.30 2.81
N ALA A 91 14.07 -9.49 3.80
CA ALA A 91 13.71 -10.12 5.06
C ALA A 91 12.71 -9.24 5.82
N PRO A 92 11.64 -9.81 6.41
CA PRO A 92 10.62 -9.03 7.09
C PRO A 92 11.18 -8.35 8.35
N VAL A 93 10.79 -7.10 8.58
CA VAL A 93 11.18 -6.30 9.75
C VAL A 93 10.47 -6.77 11.03
N GLY A 94 9.26 -7.33 10.89
CA GLY A 94 8.50 -7.90 12.00
C GLY A 94 7.25 -8.64 11.55
N ASP A 95 6.52 -9.22 12.50
CA ASP A 95 5.40 -10.14 12.20
C ASP A 95 4.24 -9.51 11.41
N PHE A 96 4.10 -8.18 11.40
CA PHE A 96 3.09 -7.47 10.62
C PHE A 96 3.33 -7.51 9.10
N GLU A 97 4.56 -7.81 8.66
CA GLU A 97 4.90 -7.94 7.23
C GLU A 97 4.68 -9.36 6.68
N HIS A 98 4.45 -10.34 7.56
CA HIS A 98 4.02 -11.69 7.18
C HIS A 98 2.68 -11.64 6.43
N VAL A 99 2.38 -12.68 5.66
CA VAL A 99 1.06 -12.86 5.02
C VAL A 99 0.58 -14.31 5.13
N CYS A 100 -0.73 -14.50 5.17
CA CYS A 100 -1.35 -15.83 5.13
C CYS A 100 -1.86 -16.15 3.72
N GLY A 101 -1.52 -17.33 3.19
CA GLY A 101 -2.07 -17.85 1.94
C GLY A 101 -3.28 -18.76 2.16
N THR A 102 -4.11 -18.93 1.13
CA THR A 102 -5.30 -19.83 1.17
C THR A 102 -4.99 -21.32 1.40
N ASP A 103 -3.71 -21.73 1.41
CA ASP A 103 -3.28 -23.04 1.92
C ASP A 103 -2.99 -23.05 3.44
N ASN A 104 -3.50 -22.05 4.18
CA ASN A 104 -3.32 -21.80 5.61
C ASN A 104 -1.84 -21.82 6.04
N LYS A 105 -0.99 -21.23 5.20
CA LYS A 105 0.45 -21.17 5.39
C LYS A 105 0.90 -19.72 5.52
N THR A 106 1.67 -19.43 6.56
CA THR A 106 2.37 -18.14 6.72
C THR A 106 3.55 -18.05 5.75
N TYR A 107 3.65 -16.93 5.05
CA TYR A 107 4.77 -16.55 4.19
C TYR A 107 5.53 -15.38 4.80
N LYS A 108 6.87 -15.38 4.63
CA LYS A 108 7.79 -14.36 5.17
C LYS A 108 7.37 -12.92 4.84
N SER A 109 6.89 -12.67 3.63
CA SER A 109 6.24 -11.40 3.28
C SER A 109 5.41 -11.54 2.01
N SER A 110 4.66 -10.49 1.66
CA SER A 110 3.94 -10.35 0.38
C SER A 110 4.82 -10.72 -0.83
N CYS A 111 6.08 -10.24 -0.87
CA CYS A 111 7.06 -10.60 -1.91
C CYS A 111 7.27 -12.13 -2.00
N HIS A 112 7.58 -12.78 -0.88
CA HIS A 112 7.81 -14.23 -0.82
C HIS A 112 6.57 -15.03 -1.23
N PHE A 113 5.36 -14.55 -0.90
CA PHE A 113 4.10 -15.15 -1.33
C PHE A 113 3.94 -15.08 -2.85
N PHE A 114 4.04 -13.89 -3.45
CA PHE A 114 3.82 -13.72 -4.89
C PHE A 114 4.90 -14.40 -5.73
N ALA A 115 6.16 -14.37 -5.29
CA ALA A 115 7.24 -15.16 -5.89
C ALA A 115 6.92 -16.68 -5.88
N THR A 116 6.43 -17.20 -4.75
CA THR A 116 6.01 -18.62 -4.66
C THR A 116 4.77 -18.93 -5.51
N LYS A 117 3.80 -18.01 -5.62
CA LYS A 117 2.63 -18.18 -6.52
C LYS A 117 3.07 -18.18 -8.00
N CYS A 118 4.03 -17.34 -8.36
CA CYS A 118 4.58 -17.27 -9.72
C CYS A 118 5.27 -18.59 -10.12
N ALA A 119 6.09 -19.17 -9.24
CA ALA A 119 6.71 -20.49 -9.45
C ALA A 119 5.70 -21.67 -9.55
N LEU A 120 4.40 -21.40 -9.38
CA LEU A 120 3.29 -22.34 -9.53
C LEU A 120 2.30 -21.94 -10.66
N GLU A 121 2.62 -20.93 -11.47
CA GLU A 121 1.81 -20.48 -12.61
C GLU A 121 1.54 -21.63 -13.60
N GLY A 122 0.33 -21.67 -14.18
CA GLY A 122 -0.15 -22.79 -15.00
C GLY A 122 -0.45 -24.09 -14.24
N THR A 123 -0.13 -24.20 -12.94
CA THR A 123 -0.45 -25.39 -12.14
C THR A 123 -1.78 -25.23 -11.41
N LYS A 124 -2.52 -26.34 -11.22
CA LYS A 124 -3.73 -26.38 -10.39
C LYS A 124 -3.51 -25.93 -8.93
N LYS A 125 -2.27 -25.89 -8.43
CA LYS A 125 -1.97 -25.30 -7.12
C LYS A 125 -1.86 -23.77 -7.21
N GLY A 126 -1.12 -23.23 -8.18
CA GLY A 126 -0.97 -21.78 -8.36
C GLY A 126 -2.28 -21.06 -8.67
N HIS A 127 -3.19 -21.71 -9.39
CA HIS A 127 -4.57 -21.22 -9.63
C HIS A 127 -5.45 -21.21 -8.37
N LYS A 128 -5.13 -21.96 -7.31
CA LYS A 128 -5.88 -21.98 -6.04
C LYS A 128 -5.21 -21.26 -4.88
N LEU A 129 -3.92 -20.94 -5.02
CA LEU A 129 -3.13 -20.24 -4.02
C LEU A 129 -3.34 -18.73 -4.15
N HIS A 130 -4.13 -18.15 -3.26
CA HIS A 130 -4.35 -16.70 -3.18
C HIS A 130 -3.80 -16.14 -1.87
N LEU A 131 -3.59 -14.83 -1.85
CA LEU A 131 -3.42 -14.12 -0.59
C LEU A 131 -4.77 -14.18 0.13
N ASP A 132 -4.76 -14.58 1.39
CA ASP A 132 -5.95 -14.58 2.23
C ASP A 132 -6.01 -13.25 3.00
N TYR A 133 -5.00 -12.98 3.83
CA TYR A 133 -4.87 -11.73 4.60
C TYR A 133 -3.42 -11.38 4.91
N ILE A 134 -3.23 -10.13 5.35
CA ILE A 134 -1.94 -9.59 5.83
C ILE A 134 -1.79 -9.94 7.32
N GLY A 135 -0.56 -10.24 7.74
CA GLY A 135 -0.22 -10.85 9.03
C GLY A 135 -0.01 -12.37 8.94
N PRO A 136 0.51 -13.00 10.00
CA PRO A 136 0.70 -14.45 10.04
C PRO A 136 -0.65 -15.18 10.15
N CYS A 137 -0.72 -16.43 9.69
CA CYS A 137 -1.96 -17.20 9.78
C CYS A 137 -2.45 -17.35 11.23
N LYS A 138 -3.72 -16.99 11.45
CA LYS A 138 -4.45 -17.05 12.72
C LYS A 138 -5.62 -18.02 12.63
N TYR A 139 -6.21 -18.36 13.76
CA TYR A 139 -7.53 -19.01 13.75
C TYR A 139 -8.59 -18.00 13.27
N ILE A 140 -9.36 -18.39 12.26
CA ILE A 140 -10.54 -17.67 11.78
C ILE A 140 -11.77 -18.40 12.34
N ALA A 141 -12.68 -17.66 12.98
CA ALA A 141 -13.94 -18.23 13.44
C ALA A 141 -14.86 -18.50 12.22
N PRO A 142 -15.68 -19.56 12.22
CA PRO A 142 -16.67 -19.74 11.18
C PRO A 142 -17.71 -18.61 11.28
N CYS A 143 -18.00 -17.96 10.15
CA CYS A 143 -19.10 -16.99 10.07
C CYS A 143 -20.43 -17.70 10.29
N LEU A 144 -21.27 -17.18 11.19
CA LEU A 144 -22.60 -17.69 11.44
C LEU A 144 -23.63 -17.02 10.51
N ASP A 145 -24.73 -17.72 10.20
CA ASP A 145 -25.77 -17.21 9.28
C ASP A 145 -26.30 -15.83 9.70
N ASN A 146 -26.42 -15.54 11.00
CA ASN A 146 -26.84 -14.22 11.46
C ASN A 146 -25.77 -13.14 11.20
N GLU A 147 -24.49 -13.45 11.41
CA GLU A 147 -23.38 -12.52 11.16
C GLU A 147 -23.27 -12.21 9.65
N LEU A 148 -23.47 -13.22 8.80
CA LEU A 148 -23.48 -13.09 7.35
C LEU A 148 -24.59 -12.13 6.86
N ASN A 149 -25.76 -12.16 7.50
CA ASN A 149 -26.86 -11.23 7.22
C ASN A 149 -26.59 -9.80 7.75
N GLU A 150 -25.80 -9.65 8.82
CA GLU A 150 -25.40 -8.34 9.36
C GLU A 150 -24.26 -7.68 8.55
N PHE A 151 -23.35 -8.49 8.00
CA PHE A 151 -22.14 -8.07 7.31
C PHE A 151 -22.34 -6.95 6.26
N PRO A 152 -23.25 -7.06 5.26
CA PRO A 152 -23.41 -6.02 4.24
C PRO A 152 -23.89 -4.68 4.81
N LEU A 153 -24.64 -4.66 5.91
CA LEU A 153 -25.09 -3.42 6.56
C LEU A 153 -23.92 -2.74 7.26
N ARG A 154 -23.14 -3.51 8.03
CA ARG A 154 -21.99 -3.02 8.82
C ARG A 154 -20.83 -2.60 7.93
N MET A 155 -20.50 -3.39 6.92
CA MET A 155 -19.48 -3.06 5.92
C MET A 155 -19.83 -1.78 5.15
N ARG A 156 -21.07 -1.62 4.68
CA ARG A 156 -21.50 -0.45 3.90
C ARG A 156 -21.46 0.86 4.72
N ASP A 157 -21.81 0.82 6.01
CA ASP A 157 -21.61 1.96 6.91
C ASP A 157 -20.13 2.25 7.16
N TRP A 158 -19.31 1.20 7.37
CA TRP A 158 -17.86 1.32 7.51
C TRP A 158 -17.23 1.98 6.28
N LEU A 159 -17.59 1.59 5.05
CA LEU A 159 -17.08 2.21 3.80
C LEU A 159 -17.38 3.72 3.72
N LYS A 160 -18.62 4.12 4.02
CA LYS A 160 -19.02 5.55 4.10
C LYS A 160 -18.16 6.29 5.12
N ASN A 161 -17.96 5.71 6.31
CA ASN A 161 -17.23 6.35 7.41
C ASN A 161 -15.73 6.42 7.14
N VAL A 162 -15.12 5.37 6.60
CA VAL A 162 -13.71 5.37 6.12
C VAL A 162 -13.50 6.52 5.15
N LEU A 163 -14.34 6.62 4.11
CA LEU A 163 -14.18 7.62 3.06
C LEU A 163 -14.37 9.06 3.58
N VAL A 164 -15.25 9.27 4.56
CA VAL A 164 -15.36 10.54 5.29
C VAL A 164 -14.09 10.83 6.09
N THR A 165 -13.54 9.87 6.85
CA THR A 165 -12.31 10.10 7.62
C THR A 165 -11.05 10.27 6.76
N LEU A 166 -11.05 9.80 5.50
CA LEU A 166 -10.00 10.11 4.52
C LEU A 166 -10.11 11.58 4.10
N TYR A 167 -11.32 12.05 3.72
CA TYR A 167 -11.57 13.44 3.36
C TYR A 167 -11.28 14.43 4.52
N GLU A 168 -11.54 14.04 5.77
CA GLU A 168 -11.21 14.84 6.97
C GLU A 168 -9.69 14.97 7.22
N ARG A 169 -8.86 14.07 6.66
CA ARG A 169 -7.39 14.03 6.85
C ARG A 169 -6.60 14.54 5.65
N ASP A 170 -7.26 14.73 4.52
CA ASP A 170 -6.61 15.04 3.24
C ASP A 170 -6.39 16.55 3.09
N GLU A 171 -5.41 17.06 3.85
CA GLU A 171 -5.03 18.48 3.90
C GLU A 171 -4.27 18.94 2.65
N GLU A 172 -3.46 18.07 2.01
CA GLU A 172 -2.55 18.44 0.90
C GLU A 172 -2.94 17.90 -0.50
N ASN A 173 -4.00 17.08 -0.61
CA ASN A 173 -4.51 16.41 -1.84
C ASN A 173 -3.77 15.11 -2.25
N ASP A 174 -3.07 14.48 -1.31
CA ASP A 174 -2.32 13.24 -1.51
C ASP A 174 -3.18 11.95 -1.45
N LEU A 175 -4.40 12.00 -0.90
CA LEU A 175 -5.21 10.79 -0.65
C LEU A 175 -6.40 10.62 -1.60
N LEU A 176 -6.97 11.73 -2.08
CA LEU A 176 -8.22 11.77 -2.86
C LEU A 176 -8.12 12.80 -3.99
N THR A 177 -8.52 12.41 -5.20
CA THR A 177 -8.55 13.35 -6.33
C THR A 177 -9.64 14.42 -6.17
N GLU A 178 -9.50 15.58 -6.80
CA GLU A 178 -10.51 16.66 -6.78
C GLU A 178 -11.95 16.18 -7.10
N LYS A 179 -12.09 15.25 -8.06
CA LYS A 179 -13.36 14.63 -8.46
C LYS A 179 -13.96 13.81 -7.29
N GLN A 180 -13.12 13.08 -6.57
CA GLN A 180 -13.48 12.28 -5.40
C GLN A 180 -13.79 13.20 -4.21
N LYS A 181 -12.93 14.18 -3.89
CA LYS A 181 -13.17 15.20 -2.83
C LYS A 181 -14.51 15.91 -3.00
N LEU A 182 -14.85 16.35 -4.22
CA LEU A 182 -16.14 17.00 -4.50
C LEU A 182 -17.36 16.07 -4.35
N ARG A 183 -17.20 14.75 -4.51
CA ARG A 183 -18.25 13.76 -4.21
C ARG A 183 -18.38 13.55 -2.70
N ILE A 184 -17.27 13.38 -1.98
CA ILE A 184 -17.25 13.08 -0.54
C ILE A 184 -17.69 14.27 0.29
N LYS A 185 -17.32 15.49 -0.11
CA LYS A 185 -17.78 16.75 0.51
C LYS A 185 -19.30 16.81 0.66
N LYS A 186 -20.06 16.36 -0.36
CA LYS A 186 -21.54 16.31 -0.34
C LYS A 186 -22.12 15.29 0.65
N ILE A 187 -21.32 14.31 1.07
CA ILE A 187 -21.65 13.33 2.11
C ILE A 187 -21.25 13.91 3.48
N TYR A 188 -20.03 14.44 3.60
CA TYR A 188 -19.48 15.03 4.82
C TYR A 188 -20.34 16.18 5.37
N GLU A 189 -20.68 17.16 4.52
CA GLU A 189 -21.46 18.36 4.85
C GLU A 189 -22.96 18.10 5.04
N ASN A 190 -23.43 16.86 4.88
CA ASN A 190 -24.86 16.56 4.93
C ASN A 190 -25.37 16.41 6.37
N GLU A 191 -26.25 17.32 6.81
CA GLU A 191 -26.88 17.30 8.14
C GLU A 191 -27.61 15.98 8.47
N LYS A 192 -28.02 15.21 7.45
CA LYS A 192 -28.70 13.91 7.61
C LYS A 192 -27.76 12.71 7.68
N ARG A 193 -26.45 12.90 7.52
CA ARG A 193 -25.47 11.80 7.58
C ARG A 193 -25.45 11.19 8.97
N LEU A 194 -25.81 9.91 9.06
CA LEU A 194 -25.53 9.10 10.25
C LEU A 194 -24.01 9.08 10.49
N GLN A 195 -23.60 9.62 11.65
CA GLN A 195 -22.20 9.71 12.08
C GLN A 195 -21.65 8.32 12.45
N ALA A 196 -20.32 8.16 12.44
CA ALA A 196 -19.67 6.92 12.87
C ALA A 196 -19.99 6.59 14.35
N GLY A 197 -20.30 5.33 14.63
CA GLY A 197 -20.66 4.82 15.94
C GLY A 197 -21.11 3.35 15.88
N ASP A 198 -21.38 2.75 17.04
CA ASP A 198 -22.04 1.44 17.09
C ASP A 198 -23.57 1.63 17.01
N HIS A 199 -24.15 1.12 15.93
CA HIS A 199 -25.56 1.36 15.55
C HIS A 199 -26.33 0.05 15.46
N SER A 200 -27.62 0.10 15.78
CA SER A 200 -28.51 -1.06 15.56
C SER A 200 -28.73 -1.33 14.08
N LEU A 201 -28.97 -2.60 13.74
CA LEU A 201 -29.24 -3.04 12.37
C LEU A 201 -30.44 -2.30 11.75
N ASP A 202 -31.50 -2.08 12.54
CA ASP A 202 -32.68 -1.31 12.12
C ASP A 202 -32.32 0.13 11.72
N LEU A 203 -31.38 0.77 12.43
CA LEU A 203 -30.91 2.12 12.13
C LEU A 203 -30.02 2.16 10.89
N LEU A 204 -29.13 1.17 10.71
CA LEU A 204 -28.31 1.04 9.50
C LEU A 204 -29.15 0.74 8.25
N ALA A 205 -30.21 -0.07 8.39
CA ALA A 205 -31.16 -0.35 7.32
C ALA A 205 -31.98 0.90 6.97
N LEU A 206 -32.52 1.60 7.99
CA LEU A 206 -33.29 2.82 7.80
C LEU A 206 -32.45 3.96 7.19
N ASP A 207 -31.20 4.14 7.64
CA ASP A 207 -30.30 5.13 7.06
C ASP A 207 -29.98 4.81 5.60
N PHE A 208 -29.74 3.54 5.26
CA PHE A 208 -29.56 3.13 3.86
C PHE A 208 -30.81 3.41 3.00
N GLU A 209 -32.02 3.15 3.49
CA GLU A 209 -33.25 3.49 2.76
C GLU A 209 -33.41 5.00 2.53
N LYS A 210 -33.14 5.82 3.57
CA LYS A 210 -33.47 7.25 3.56
C LYS A 210 -32.36 8.13 2.99
N ASN A 211 -31.11 7.68 3.10
CA ASN A 211 -29.91 8.37 2.65
C ASN A 211 -29.12 7.59 1.57
N TYR A 212 -29.74 6.61 0.90
CA TYR A 212 -29.20 5.76 -0.19
C TYR A 212 -28.12 6.39 -1.07
N ASN A 213 -28.34 7.62 -1.56
CA ASN A 213 -27.41 8.33 -2.44
C ASN A 213 -26.01 8.58 -1.82
N MET A 214 -25.89 8.58 -0.49
CA MET A 214 -24.61 8.69 0.22
C MET A 214 -23.76 7.41 0.15
N TYR A 215 -24.37 6.27 -0.20
CA TYR A 215 -23.73 4.95 -0.20
C TYR A 215 -23.26 4.49 -1.58
N ILE A 216 -23.84 5.04 -2.66
CA ILE A 216 -23.45 4.71 -4.05
C ILE A 216 -21.94 4.93 -4.25
N PHE A 217 -21.43 6.12 -3.91
CA PHE A 217 -20.03 6.45 -4.17
C PHE A 217 -19.03 5.68 -3.27
N PRO A 218 -19.21 5.54 -1.93
CA PRO A 218 -18.34 4.70 -1.11
C PRO A 218 -18.24 3.25 -1.58
N VAL A 219 -19.33 2.64 -2.05
CA VAL A 219 -19.33 1.26 -2.57
C VAL A 219 -18.49 1.16 -3.85
N HIS A 220 -18.66 2.08 -4.82
CA HIS A 220 -17.87 2.07 -6.06
C HIS A 220 -16.40 2.44 -5.85
N TRP A 221 -16.12 3.45 -5.03
CA TRP A 221 -14.75 3.87 -4.72
C TRP A 221 -13.95 2.70 -4.11
N GLN A 222 -14.55 1.96 -3.17
CA GLN A 222 -13.89 0.81 -2.55
C GLN A 222 -13.56 -0.29 -3.56
N PHE A 223 -14.41 -0.53 -4.57
CA PHE A 223 -14.10 -1.47 -5.65
C PHE A 223 -12.78 -1.08 -6.34
N GLY A 224 -12.67 0.19 -6.75
CA GLY A 224 -11.47 0.71 -7.42
C GLY A 224 -10.21 0.76 -6.55
N GLN A 225 -10.34 0.78 -5.22
CA GLN A 225 -9.20 0.62 -4.31
C GLN A 225 -8.67 -0.83 -4.23
N LEU A 226 -9.47 -1.82 -4.66
CA LEU A 226 -9.12 -3.25 -4.59
C LEU A 226 -8.74 -3.81 -5.98
N ASP A 227 -9.48 -3.43 -7.03
CA ASP A 227 -9.23 -3.74 -8.45
C ASP A 227 -7.93 -3.05 -8.92
N GLN A 228 -6.80 -3.75 -8.78
CA GLN A 228 -5.45 -3.16 -8.87
C GLN A 228 -4.36 -4.15 -9.33
N HIS A 229 -4.59 -5.48 -9.30
CA HIS A 229 -3.54 -6.49 -9.46
C HIS A 229 -3.88 -7.64 -10.43
N PRO A 230 -4.34 -7.35 -11.66
CA PRO A 230 -4.29 -6.04 -12.33
C PRO A 230 -5.59 -5.23 -12.14
N ILE A 231 -5.62 -4.00 -12.66
CA ILE A 231 -6.90 -3.32 -12.91
C ILE A 231 -7.54 -4.03 -14.11
N ASP A 232 -8.55 -4.87 -13.89
CA ASP A 232 -9.30 -5.55 -14.96
C ASP A 232 -10.83 -5.59 -14.76
N GLY A 233 -11.35 -4.99 -13.68
CA GLY A 233 -12.78 -4.89 -13.40
C GLY A 233 -13.34 -6.06 -12.58
N PHE A 234 -12.46 -6.87 -11.98
CA PHE A 234 -12.81 -8.07 -11.20
C PHE A 234 -11.97 -8.16 -9.92
N LEU A 235 -12.61 -8.37 -8.77
CA LEU A 235 -11.87 -8.59 -7.51
C LEU A 235 -11.55 -10.07 -7.33
N SER A 236 -10.27 -10.44 -7.43
CA SER A 236 -9.86 -11.79 -7.04
C SER A 236 -9.83 -11.95 -5.51
N HIS A 237 -9.85 -13.19 -5.02
CA HIS A 237 -9.65 -13.50 -3.59
C HIS A 237 -8.42 -12.81 -2.97
N THR A 238 -7.39 -12.55 -3.80
CA THR A 238 -6.15 -11.85 -3.45
C THR A 238 -6.38 -10.38 -3.10
N GLU A 239 -7.30 -9.73 -3.81
CA GLU A 239 -7.58 -8.30 -3.72
C GLU A 239 -8.65 -8.00 -2.68
N LEU A 240 -9.50 -8.97 -2.34
CA LEU A 240 -10.36 -8.92 -1.15
C LEU A 240 -9.58 -9.04 0.19
N ALA A 241 -8.26 -9.29 0.16
CA ALA A 241 -7.44 -9.47 1.36
C ALA A 241 -7.41 -8.29 2.36
N PRO A 242 -7.48 -7.00 1.95
CA PRO A 242 -7.62 -5.88 2.88
C PRO A 242 -8.95 -5.92 3.65
N LEU A 243 -10.02 -6.50 3.07
CA LEU A 243 -11.31 -6.71 3.73
C LEU A 243 -11.29 -7.88 4.73
N ARG A 244 -10.14 -8.55 4.93
CA ARG A 244 -9.91 -9.56 5.96
C ARG A 244 -8.97 -9.05 7.08
N ALA A 245 -8.72 -7.75 7.13
CA ALA A 245 -7.92 -7.12 8.18
C ALA A 245 -8.72 -6.95 9.50
N PRO A 246 -8.09 -7.00 10.69
CA PRO A 246 -8.79 -6.90 11.99
C PRO A 246 -9.49 -5.56 12.30
N LEU A 247 -9.47 -4.58 11.39
CA LEU A 247 -10.18 -3.29 11.49
C LEU A 247 -11.52 -3.29 10.73
N ILE A 248 -11.81 -4.37 10.01
CA ILE A 248 -13.04 -4.56 9.24
C ILE A 248 -14.11 -5.13 10.18
N PRO A 249 -15.38 -4.66 10.15
CA PRO A 249 -16.44 -5.26 10.94
C PRO A 249 -16.72 -6.70 10.48
N MET A 250 -16.54 -7.66 11.39
CA MET A 250 -16.82 -9.09 11.17
C MET A 250 -15.98 -9.68 10.01
N GLU A 251 -14.67 -9.46 10.05
CA GLU A 251 -13.75 -9.78 8.93
C GLU A 251 -13.68 -11.28 8.59
N HIS A 252 -14.07 -12.14 9.53
CA HIS A 252 -14.20 -13.58 9.34
C HIS A 252 -15.36 -13.97 8.40
N CYS A 253 -16.35 -13.10 8.22
CA CYS A 253 -17.45 -13.29 7.27
C CYS A 253 -17.10 -12.87 5.83
N THR A 254 -16.02 -12.12 5.61
CA THR A 254 -15.67 -11.55 4.29
C THR A 254 -15.61 -12.58 3.18
N THR A 255 -14.93 -13.72 3.35
CA THR A 255 -14.87 -14.76 2.30
C THR A 255 -16.25 -15.35 2.02
N SER A 256 -16.96 -15.78 3.06
CA SER A 256 -18.29 -16.39 2.91
C SER A 256 -19.32 -15.42 2.35
N PHE A 257 -19.20 -14.11 2.61
CA PHE A 257 -20.04 -13.09 1.99
C PHE A 257 -19.79 -13.02 0.48
N PHE A 258 -18.54 -12.84 0.06
CA PHE A 258 -18.22 -12.73 -1.37
C PHE A 258 -18.46 -14.05 -2.13
N GLU A 259 -18.33 -15.22 -1.50
CA GLU A 259 -18.77 -16.52 -2.06
C GLU A 259 -20.30 -16.62 -2.30
N HIS A 260 -21.11 -15.72 -1.73
CA HIS A 260 -22.54 -15.58 -2.06
C HIS A 260 -22.83 -14.45 -3.07
N CYS A 261 -21.86 -13.55 -3.32
CA CYS A 261 -21.96 -12.49 -4.33
C CYS A 261 -21.51 -12.98 -5.72
N ASP A 262 -20.54 -13.90 -5.74
CA ASP A 262 -19.98 -14.69 -6.86
C ASP A 262 -21.09 -15.55 -7.51
N ALA A 263 -21.87 -14.92 -8.40
CA ALA A 263 -23.17 -15.38 -8.86
C ALA A 263 -23.11 -16.28 -10.09
N ASP A 264 -22.15 -16.05 -10.99
CA ASP A 264 -21.87 -16.96 -12.12
C ASP A 264 -20.89 -18.10 -11.74
N GLN A 265 -20.27 -17.99 -10.57
CA GLN A 265 -19.36 -18.93 -9.93
C GLN A 265 -17.94 -18.99 -10.50
N ASP A 266 -17.45 -17.95 -11.20
CA ASP A 266 -16.08 -17.92 -11.74
C ASP A 266 -14.93 -17.76 -10.70
N LYS A 267 -15.26 -17.35 -9.46
CA LYS A 267 -14.35 -17.07 -8.30
C LYS A 267 -13.67 -15.69 -8.29
N TYR A 268 -14.19 -14.76 -9.07
CA TYR A 268 -13.94 -13.32 -8.96
C TYR A 268 -15.22 -12.63 -8.46
N ILE A 269 -15.19 -11.31 -8.32
CA ILE A 269 -16.38 -10.47 -8.07
C ILE A 269 -16.35 -9.31 -9.05
N ALA A 270 -17.28 -9.29 -10.01
CA ALA A 270 -17.46 -8.18 -10.93
C ALA A 270 -18.04 -6.95 -10.23
N LEU A 271 -17.90 -5.75 -10.83
CA LEU A 271 -18.48 -4.51 -10.29
C LEU A 271 -20.00 -4.63 -10.06
N GLU A 272 -20.72 -5.30 -10.97
CA GLU A 272 -22.16 -5.51 -10.87
C GLU A 272 -22.53 -6.38 -9.66
N GLU A 273 -21.82 -7.50 -9.46
CA GLU A 273 -22.01 -8.40 -8.32
C GLU A 273 -21.71 -7.70 -6.99
N TRP A 274 -20.57 -7.01 -6.91
CA TRP A 274 -20.16 -6.21 -5.76
C TRP A 274 -21.22 -5.17 -5.38
N ALA A 275 -21.66 -4.37 -6.35
CA ALA A 275 -22.63 -3.30 -6.11
C ALA A 275 -24.00 -3.85 -5.70
N ASN A 276 -24.47 -4.92 -6.36
CA ASN A 276 -25.71 -5.62 -6.01
C ASN A 276 -25.65 -6.22 -4.60
N CYS A 277 -24.52 -6.81 -4.19
CA CYS A 277 -24.35 -7.40 -2.86
C CYS A 277 -24.39 -6.35 -1.73
N PHE A 278 -24.00 -5.10 -2.01
CA PHE A 278 -24.20 -3.96 -1.09
C PHE A 278 -25.55 -3.25 -1.24
N GLY A 279 -26.43 -3.75 -2.10
CA GLY A 279 -27.80 -3.24 -2.31
C GLY A 279 -27.89 -2.00 -3.20
N ILE A 280 -26.84 -1.66 -3.95
CA ILE A 280 -26.90 -0.64 -5.00
C ILE A 280 -27.70 -1.22 -6.17
N LYS A 281 -28.54 -0.40 -6.79
CA LYS A 281 -29.42 -0.80 -7.90
C LYS A 281 -28.65 -0.72 -9.21
N GLU A 282 -28.89 -1.65 -10.13
CA GLU A 282 -28.33 -1.72 -11.49
C GLU A 282 -28.22 -0.34 -12.19
N GLN A 283 -29.30 0.44 -12.17
CA GLN A 283 -29.40 1.79 -12.76
C GLN A 283 -28.48 2.86 -12.14
N ASP A 284 -27.93 2.60 -10.95
CA ASP A 284 -27.05 3.48 -10.19
C ASP A 284 -25.60 2.92 -10.16
N ILE A 285 -25.31 1.85 -10.92
CA ILE A 285 -23.96 1.29 -11.11
C ILE A 285 -23.26 2.06 -12.24
N ASP A 286 -22.08 2.62 -11.94
CA ASP A 286 -21.37 3.52 -12.84
C ASP A 286 -19.85 3.39 -12.70
N ASN A 287 -19.18 3.05 -13.81
CA ASN A 287 -17.73 2.90 -13.89
C ASN A 287 -16.99 4.24 -13.66
N ASP A 288 -17.62 5.39 -13.96
CA ASP A 288 -17.06 6.72 -13.65
C ASP A 288 -17.02 7.03 -12.13
N LEU A 289 -17.50 6.11 -11.28
CA LEU A 289 -17.38 6.14 -9.81
C LEU A 289 -16.21 5.30 -9.26
N VAL A 290 -15.65 4.39 -10.06
CA VAL A 290 -14.52 3.51 -9.70
C VAL A 290 -13.17 4.25 -9.84
N ILE A 291 -13.15 5.29 -10.68
CA ILE A 291 -12.03 6.20 -11.01
C ILE A 291 -12.15 7.53 -10.24
#